data_AF-A0A5R9P273-F1
#
_entry.id   AF-A0A5R9P273-F1
#
_cell.length_a   1.000
_cell.length_b   1.000
_cell.length_c   1.000
_cell.angle_alpha   90.00
_cell.angle_beta   90.00
_cell.angle_gamma   90.00
#
_symmetry.space_group_name_H-M   'P 1'
#
loop_
_entity.id
_entity.type
_entity.pdbx_description
1 polymer ?
#
loop_
_entity_poly.entity_id
_entity_poly.type
_entity_poly.pdbx_seq_one_letter_code
_entity_poly.pdbx_strand_id
1 'polypeptide(L)' 'MRRCTWTYDLDMLTLVTTRGRDFPLSMVSSRLRCPRCGSRIVTVLFITPKEGDRRRGAA' A
#
# COMPACT_ATOMS: atom_id res chain seq x y z
N MET A 1 12.46 7.22 20.55
CA MET A 1 12.39 6.47 19.27
C MET A 1 12.19 7.46 18.13
N ARG A 2 13.02 7.42 17.06
CA ARG A 2 12.82 8.28 15.88
C ARG A 2 11.62 7.76 15.09
N ARG A 3 10.64 8.63 14.79
CA ARG A 3 9.47 8.27 13.97
C ARG A 3 9.96 7.90 12.57
N CYS A 4 9.59 6.72 12.07
CA CYS A 4 9.91 6.35 10.69
C CYS A 4 9.04 7.16 9.74
N THR A 5 9.66 7.91 8.82
CA THR A 5 8.98 8.75 7.82
C THR A 5 9.06 8.15 6.41
N TRP A 6 9.26 6.83 6.33
CA TRP A 6 9.34 6.16 5.04
C TRP A 6 7.95 6.03 4.41
N THR A 7 7.85 6.42 3.14
CA THR A 7 6.65 6.35 2.34
C THR A 7 6.98 5.66 1.03
N TYR A 8 6.04 4.90 0.49
CA TYR A 8 6.16 4.21 -0.79
C TYR A 8 4.78 4.12 -1.44
N ASP A 9 4.75 4.27 -2.76
CA ASP A 9 3.54 4.09 -3.55
C ASP A 9 3.42 2.62 -3.93
N LEU A 10 2.33 1.99 -3.53
CA LEU A 10 2.06 0.59 -3.81
C LEU A 10 0.89 0.50 -4.77
N ASP A 11 1.12 -0.09 -5.93
CA ASP A 11 0.06 -0.27 -6.92
C ASP A 11 -0.96 -1.31 -6.46
N MET A 12 -2.21 -1.13 -6.88
CA MET A 12 -3.31 -2.01 -6.52
C MET A 12 -3.14 -3.43 -7.03
N LEU A 13 -2.44 -3.64 -8.16
CA LEU A 13 -2.21 -4.96 -8.72
C LEU A 13 -1.27 -5.76 -7.80
N THR A 14 -0.14 -5.19 -7.37
CA THR A 14 0.77 -5.79 -6.40
C THR A 14 0.07 -6.08 -5.07
N LEU A 15 -0.81 -5.18 -4.62
CA LEU A 15 -1.57 -5.41 -3.39
C LEU A 15 -2.51 -6.61 -3.53
N VAL A 16 -3.26 -6.70 -4.63
CA VAL A 16 -4.19 -7.81 -4.90
C VAL A 16 -3.45 -9.14 -5.11
N THR A 17 -2.32 -9.14 -5.83
CA THR A 17 -1.55 -10.36 -6.08
C THR A 17 -0.92 -10.93 -4.82
N THR A 18 -0.49 -10.07 -3.88
CA THR A 18 0.16 -10.51 -2.63
C THR A 18 -0.81 -10.76 -1.48
N ARG A 19 -2.00 -10.14 -1.48
CA ARG A 19 -3.01 -10.29 -0.41
C ARG A 19 -4.18 -11.18 -0.78
N GLY A 20 -4.41 -11.39 -2.08
CA GLY A 20 -5.56 -12.10 -2.61
C GLY A 20 -6.68 -11.16 -3.02
N ARG A 21 -7.46 -11.58 -4.02
CA ARG A 21 -8.57 -10.81 -4.60
C ARG A 21 -9.70 -10.55 -3.61
N ASP A 22 -9.95 -11.47 -2.71
CA ASP A 22 -11.04 -11.39 -1.73
C ASP A 22 -10.62 -10.68 -0.43
N PHE A 23 -9.39 -10.18 -0.36
CA PHE A 23 -8.92 -9.47 0.81
C PHE A 23 -9.55 -8.07 0.89
N PRO A 24 -10.22 -7.71 2.01
CA PRO A 24 -10.90 -6.42 2.12
C PRO A 24 -9.90 -5.27 2.24
N LEU A 25 -10.06 -4.24 1.38
CA LEU A 25 -9.18 -3.06 1.36
C LEU A 25 -9.15 -2.32 2.71
N SER A 26 -10.26 -2.31 3.44
CA SER A 26 -10.36 -1.72 4.78
C SER A 26 -9.43 -2.36 5.80
N MET A 27 -8.98 -3.60 5.58
CA MET A 27 -8.07 -4.32 6.48
C MET A 27 -6.59 -4.17 6.11
N VAL A 28 -6.24 -3.50 5.00
CA VAL A 28 -4.84 -3.39 4.52
C VAL A 28 -3.91 -2.84 5.60
N SER A 29 -4.31 -1.77 6.29
CA SER A 29 -3.50 -1.14 7.34
C SER A 29 -3.15 -2.09 8.49
N SER A 30 -4.03 -3.04 8.82
CA SER A 30 -3.80 -4.03 9.88
C SER A 30 -2.79 -5.12 9.51
N ARG A 31 -2.56 -5.34 8.22
CA ARG A 31 -1.69 -6.42 7.71
C ARG A 31 -0.34 -5.93 7.22
N LEU A 32 -0.20 -4.64 6.93
CA LEU A 32 1.07 -4.07 6.49
C LEU A 32 2.06 -3.90 7.64
N ARG A 33 3.34 -4.04 7.28
CA ARG A 33 4.49 -3.80 8.16
C ARG A 33 5.46 -2.93 7.40
N CYS A 34 6.01 -1.90 8.04
CA CYS A 34 7.04 -1.06 7.45
C CYS A 34 8.27 -1.94 7.12
N PRO A 35 8.70 -2.03 5.85
CA PRO A 35 9.84 -2.85 5.47
C PRO A 35 11.17 -2.29 5.98
N ARG A 36 11.22 -1.00 6.32
CA ARG A 36 12.43 -0.34 6.83
C ARG A 36 12.67 -0.57 8.32
N CYS A 37 11.63 -0.54 9.14
CA CYS A 37 11.76 -0.58 10.61
C CYS A 37 10.89 -1.63 11.31
N GLY A 38 10.05 -2.36 10.59
CA GLY A 38 9.20 -3.42 11.15
C GLY A 38 7.95 -2.93 11.91
N SER A 39 7.72 -1.62 12.01
CA SER A 39 6.52 -1.07 12.67
C SER A 39 5.23 -1.53 11.98
N ARG A 40 4.19 -1.82 12.77
CA ARG A 40 2.80 -2.03 12.30
C ARG A 40 1.94 -0.78 12.37
N ILE A 41 2.45 0.28 13.00
CA ILE A 41 1.79 1.58 13.02
C ILE A 41 2.12 2.25 11.68
N VAL A 42 1.26 2.02 10.69
CA VAL A 42 1.37 2.54 9.32
C VAL A 42 0.07 3.22 8.90
N THR A 43 0.20 4.26 8.08
CA THR A 43 -0.95 4.95 7.47
C THR A 43 -1.04 4.52 6.01
N VAL A 44 -2.25 4.18 5.57
CA VAL A 44 -2.53 3.79 4.18
C VAL A 44 -3.43 4.84 3.56
N LEU A 45 -3.07 5.34 2.38
CA LEU A 45 -3.88 6.25 1.59
C LEU A 45 -4.25 5.55 0.28
N PHE A 46 -5.54 5.52 -0.04
CA PHE A 46 -6.02 5.05 -1.34
C PHE A 46 -6.22 6.26 -2.24
N ILE A 47 -5.51 6.28 -3.37
CA ILE A 47 -5.62 7.33 -4.37
C ILE A 47 -6.38 6.74 -5.55
N THR A 48 -7.55 7.31 -5.85
CA THR A 48 -8.25 6.98 -7.10
C THR A 48 -7.48 7.62 -8.25
N PRO A 49 -7.18 6.88 -9.33
CA PRO A 49 -6.50 7.47 -10.47
C PRO A 49 -7.36 8.61 -11.03
N LYS A 50 -6.72 9.76 -11.27
CA LYS A 50 -7.37 10.87 -12.01
C LYS A 50 -7.45 10.49 -13.49
N GLU A 51 -8.41 11.08 -14.22
CA GLU A 51 -8.51 10.90 -15.67
C GLU A 51 -7.14 11.22 -16.30
N GLY A 52 -6.50 10.21 -16.92
CA GLY A 52 -5.15 10.31 -17.49
C GLY A 52 -4.02 9.58 -16.74
N ASP A 53 -4.23 9.16 -15.48
CA ASP A 53 -3.19 8.55 -14.62
C ASP A 53 -3.17 7.01 -14.67
N ARG A 54 -3.86 6.40 -15.65
CA ARG A 54 -4.04 4.93 -15.81
C ARG A 54 -2.76 4.15 -16.15
N ARG A 55 -1.57 4.70 -15.92
CA ARG A 55 -0.30 4.05 -16.32
C ARG A 55 0.73 4.10 -15.21
N ARG A 56 0.64 3.17 -14.26
CA ARG A 56 1.76 2.67 -13.44
C ARG A 56 1.46 1.24 -12.98
N GLY A 57 1.03 0.39 -13.91
CA GLY A 57 1.31 -1.04 -13.80
C GLY A 57 2.66 -1.24 -14.44
N ALA A 58 3.71 -1.42 -13.64
CA ALA A 58 5.04 -1.73 -14.16
C ALA A 58 4.97 -3.00 -15.00
N ALA A 59 5.44 -2.91 -16.25
CA ALA A 59 5.86 -4.06 -17.04
C ALA A 59 7.29 -4.44 -16.64
#